data_AF-A0A4V1URD9-F1
#
_entry.id   AF-A0A4V1URD9-F1
#
_cell.length_a   1.000
_cell.length_b   1.000
_cell.length_c   1.000
_cell.angle_alpha   90.00
_cell.angle_beta   90.00
_cell.angle_gamma   90.00
#
_symmetry.space_group_name_H-M   'P 1'
#
loop_
_entity.id
_entity.type
_entity.pdbx_description
1 polymer ?
#
loop_
_entity_poly.entity_id
_entity_poly.type
_entity_poly.pdbx_seq_one_letter_code
_entity_poly.pdbx_strand_id
1 'polypeptide(L)'
;HYPAHFLPLKREVFLEGEAFFEVSKNAQRPFFVYNNNIVTHVLGTSFTVKANPLTNQVEVSVRSGKVEVYENKGNGKNVDNSNGVILLPNQKVSYNETARQFAPSLVDSPLPLLTEENGEKPVRRTTVFEEAPLSKVLSSLEKSYGVEIVAENQDLYNCLFTGDISQQDLFTRLEIVCQATGASYEIKGTKVLVKGKGCTTVPLSK
;
A
#
# COMPACT_ATOMS: atom_id res chain seq x y z
N HIS A 1 -25.89 -4.97 -2.54
CA HIS A 1 -26.95 -5.49 -1.63
C HIS A 1 -26.41 -5.72 -0.23
N TYR A 2 -27.16 -5.32 0.80
CA TYR A 2 -26.85 -5.58 2.21
C TYR A 2 -28.15 -5.83 3.00
N PRO A 3 -28.13 -6.59 4.10
CA PRO A 3 -29.31 -6.83 4.93
C PRO A 3 -29.63 -5.61 5.81
N ALA A 4 -30.90 -5.43 6.18
CA ALA A 4 -31.29 -4.38 7.14
C ALA A 4 -30.60 -4.55 8.51
N HIS A 5 -30.28 -5.80 8.88
CA HIS A 5 -29.51 -6.12 10.08
C HIS A 5 -28.44 -7.17 9.76
N PHE A 6 -27.20 -6.90 10.18
CA PHE A 6 -26.13 -7.89 10.09
C PHE A 6 -26.25 -8.97 11.15
N LEU A 7 -25.84 -10.19 10.80
CA LEU A 7 -25.80 -11.32 11.71
C LEU A 7 -24.86 -11.05 12.92
N PRO A 8 -25.07 -11.72 14.05
CA PRO A 8 -24.27 -11.50 15.26
C PRO A 8 -22.77 -11.73 15.07
N LEU A 9 -22.38 -12.70 14.22
CA LEU A 9 -21.00 -13.16 14.08
C LEU A 9 -20.23 -12.53 12.90
N LYS A 10 -20.93 -11.99 11.89
CA LYS A 10 -20.31 -11.45 10.68
C LYS A 10 -21.19 -10.41 10.01
N ARG A 11 -20.54 -9.52 9.25
CA ARG A 11 -21.18 -8.49 8.44
C ARG A 11 -20.90 -8.79 6.98
N GLU A 12 -21.92 -9.03 6.18
CA GLU A 12 -21.76 -9.49 4.79
C GLU A 12 -22.50 -8.57 3.85
N VAL A 13 -21.83 -8.14 2.79
CA VAL A 13 -22.41 -7.33 1.72
C VAL A 13 -22.03 -7.91 0.37
N PHE A 14 -22.92 -7.77 -0.60
CA PHE A 14 -22.69 -8.17 -1.99
C PHE A 14 -22.57 -6.90 -2.82
N LEU A 15 -21.50 -6.77 -3.59
CA LEU A 15 -21.24 -5.61 -4.42
C LEU A 15 -21.26 -6.01 -5.89
N GLU A 16 -21.95 -5.22 -6.70
CA GLU A 16 -21.82 -5.16 -8.15
C GLU A 16 -21.37 -3.74 -8.50
N GLY A 17 -20.31 -3.59 -9.29
CA GLY A 17 -19.74 -2.29 -9.65
C GLY A 17 -18.66 -1.78 -8.69
N GLU A 18 -18.73 -0.50 -8.32
CA GLU A 18 -17.71 0.20 -7.53
C GLU A 18 -18.29 0.75 -6.22
N ALA A 19 -17.56 0.57 -5.12
CA ALA A 19 -17.87 1.19 -3.84
C ALA A 19 -16.62 1.44 -2.99
N PHE A 20 -16.63 2.56 -2.27
CA PHE A 20 -15.74 2.83 -1.15
C PHE A 20 -16.40 2.38 0.15
N PHE A 21 -15.64 1.70 1.00
CA PHE A 21 -16.07 1.22 2.31
C PHE A 21 -15.22 1.86 3.40
N GLU A 22 -15.88 2.39 4.42
CA GLU A 22 -15.25 2.79 5.67
C GLU A 22 -15.82 1.92 6.81
N VAL A 23 -15.09 0.87 7.18
CA VAL A 23 -15.59 -0.14 8.11
C VAL A 23 -15.07 0.13 9.51
N SER A 24 -15.98 0.35 10.46
CA SER A 24 -15.62 0.47 11.88
C SER A 24 -14.98 -0.81 12.41
N LYS A 25 -13.91 -0.66 13.19
CA LYS A 25 -13.12 -1.75 13.74
C LYS A 25 -13.94 -2.62 14.70
N ASN A 26 -14.09 -3.90 14.34
CA ASN A 26 -14.73 -4.92 15.17
C ASN A 26 -14.19 -6.31 14.78
N ALA A 27 -13.17 -6.78 15.51
CA ALA A 27 -12.56 -8.09 15.26
C ALA A 27 -13.49 -9.27 15.58
N GLN A 28 -14.47 -9.07 16.48
CA GLN A 28 -15.45 -10.10 16.84
C GLN A 28 -16.57 -10.24 15.79
N ARG A 29 -16.69 -9.26 14.89
CA ARG A 29 -17.69 -9.24 13.81
C ARG A 29 -17.01 -8.81 12.51
N PRO A 30 -16.19 -9.68 11.89
CA PRO A 30 -15.53 -9.39 10.62
C PRO A 30 -16.51 -8.96 9.54
N PHE A 31 -16.01 -8.17 8.59
CA PHE A 31 -16.76 -7.65 7.46
C PHE A 31 -16.28 -8.28 6.16
N PHE A 32 -17.22 -8.76 5.35
CA PHE A 32 -16.98 -9.45 4.09
C PHE A 32 -17.72 -8.74 2.95
N VAL A 33 -16.98 -8.36 1.91
CA VAL A 33 -17.54 -7.91 0.63
C VAL A 33 -17.39 -9.04 -0.37
N TYR A 34 -18.53 -9.55 -0.84
CA TYR A 34 -18.60 -10.51 -1.92
C TYR A 34 -18.74 -9.76 -3.25
N ASN A 35 -17.85 -10.05 -4.19
CA ASN A 35 -17.92 -9.52 -5.56
C ASN A 35 -17.51 -10.65 -6.51
N ASN A 36 -18.50 -11.26 -7.19
CA ASN A 36 -18.32 -12.42 -8.05
C ASN A 36 -17.44 -13.52 -7.39
N ASN A 37 -16.26 -13.71 -7.98
CA ASN A 37 -15.30 -14.75 -7.68
C ASN A 37 -14.29 -14.34 -6.59
N ILE A 38 -14.46 -13.18 -5.93
CA ILE A 38 -13.59 -12.75 -4.84
C ILE A 38 -14.37 -12.40 -3.58
N VAL A 39 -13.69 -12.58 -2.44
CA VAL A 39 -14.13 -12.10 -1.14
C VAL A 39 -13.07 -11.16 -0.59
N THR A 40 -13.51 -9.98 -0.15
CA THR A 40 -12.68 -9.03 0.59
C THR A 40 -13.05 -9.10 2.07
N HIS A 41 -12.09 -9.50 2.91
CA HIS A 41 -12.25 -9.68 4.35
C HIS A 41 -11.48 -8.60 5.12
N VAL A 42 -12.18 -7.91 6.03
CA VAL A 42 -11.59 -6.86 6.87
C VAL A 42 -12.14 -6.89 8.29
N LEU A 43 -11.33 -6.37 9.23
CA LEU A 43 -11.74 -6.17 10.62
C LEU A 43 -12.10 -4.71 10.95
N GLY A 44 -11.59 -3.75 10.19
CA GLY A 44 -11.74 -2.31 10.43
C GLY A 44 -10.78 -1.51 9.57
N THR A 45 -11.23 -1.13 8.38
CA THR A 45 -10.38 -0.72 7.26
C THR A 45 -11.18 0.24 6.37
N SER A 46 -10.50 1.22 5.77
CA SER A 46 -11.03 1.99 4.65
C SER A 46 -10.45 1.47 3.33
N PHE A 47 -11.29 1.05 2.39
CA PHE A 47 -10.85 0.43 1.13
C PHE A 47 -11.88 0.64 0.01
N THR A 48 -11.45 0.49 -1.23
CA THR A 48 -12.30 0.57 -2.41
C THR A 48 -12.30 -0.78 -3.12
N VAL A 49 -13.47 -1.20 -3.60
CA VAL A 49 -13.62 -2.33 -4.52
C VAL A 49 -14.18 -1.78 -5.83
N LYS A 50 -13.53 -2.09 -6.95
CA LYS A 50 -13.97 -1.70 -8.30
C LYS A 50 -14.03 -2.93 -9.19
N ALA A 51 -15.22 -3.27 -9.68
CA ALA A 51 -15.37 -4.27 -10.73
C ALA A 51 -15.49 -3.58 -12.10
N ASN A 52 -14.63 -3.97 -13.05
CA ASN A 52 -14.72 -3.54 -14.43
C ASN A 52 -15.33 -4.65 -15.29
N PRO A 53 -16.61 -4.53 -15.68
CA PRO A 53 -17.29 -5.56 -16.47
C PRO A 53 -16.75 -5.70 -17.90
N LEU A 54 -16.01 -4.71 -18.41
CA LEU A 54 -15.43 -4.77 -19.76
C LEU A 54 -14.13 -5.59 -19.80
N THR A 55 -13.37 -5.61 -18.71
CA THR A 55 -12.07 -6.28 -18.64
C THR A 55 -12.09 -7.56 -17.82
N ASN A 56 -13.23 -7.91 -17.21
CA ASN A 56 -13.34 -9.00 -16.21
C ASN A 56 -12.24 -8.90 -15.14
N GLN A 57 -11.98 -7.66 -14.70
CA GLN A 57 -11.01 -7.38 -13.64
C GLN A 57 -11.73 -6.79 -12.44
N VAL A 58 -11.32 -7.25 -11.28
CA VAL A 58 -11.72 -6.65 -10.00
C VAL A 58 -10.48 -6.07 -9.33
N GLU A 59 -10.56 -4.81 -8.94
CA GLU A 59 -9.50 -4.13 -8.19
C GLU A 59 -9.96 -3.89 -6.75
N VAL A 60 -9.09 -4.20 -5.79
CA VAL A 60 -9.27 -3.80 -4.39
C VAL A 60 -8.09 -2.94 -3.98
N SER A 61 -8.34 -1.73 -3.47
CA SER A 61 -7.30 -0.80 -3.01
C SER A 61 -7.54 -0.34 -1.57
N VAL A 62 -6.47 -0.19 -0.79
CA VAL A 62 -6.54 0.04 0.66
C VAL A 62 -6.10 1.45 1.03
N ARG A 63 -6.94 2.17 1.77
CA ARG A 63 -6.63 3.50 2.32
C ARG A 63 -6.10 3.43 3.76
N SER A 64 -6.65 2.55 4.60
CA SER A 64 -6.27 2.41 6.01
C SER A 64 -6.50 0.97 6.49
N GLY A 65 -5.81 0.54 7.55
CA GLY A 65 -5.99 -0.81 8.09
C GLY A 65 -5.36 -1.91 7.23
N LYS A 66 -5.93 -3.11 7.27
CA LYS A 66 -5.44 -4.31 6.57
C LYS A 66 -6.62 -4.99 5.86
N VAL A 67 -6.37 -5.47 4.66
CA VAL A 67 -7.36 -6.20 3.85
C VAL A 67 -6.80 -7.55 3.47
N GLU A 68 -7.62 -8.60 3.59
CA GLU A 68 -7.35 -9.90 3.01
C GLU A 68 -8.31 -10.11 1.83
N VAL A 69 -7.78 -10.48 0.66
CA VAL A 69 -8.57 -10.75 -0.55
C VAL A 69 -8.27 -12.18 -1.00
N TYR A 70 -9.31 -12.98 -1.24
CA TYR A 70 -9.16 -14.37 -1.68
C TYR A 70 -10.28 -14.77 -2.63
N GLU A 71 -10.07 -15.85 -3.39
CA GLU A 71 -11.08 -16.38 -4.30
C GLU A 71 -12.29 -16.94 -3.56
N ASN A 72 -13.48 -16.61 -4.05
CA ASN A 72 -14.74 -17.19 -3.62
C ASN A 72 -14.98 -18.52 -4.33
N LYS A 73 -14.55 -19.65 -3.75
CA LYS A 73 -14.74 -21.01 -4.32
C LYS A 73 -16.20 -21.53 -4.24
N GLY A 74 -17.21 -20.67 -4.10
CA GLY A 74 -18.64 -21.02 -4.18
C GLY A 74 -19.23 -21.88 -3.05
N ASN A 75 -18.42 -22.45 -2.15
CA ASN A 75 -18.90 -23.39 -1.13
C ASN A 75 -19.23 -22.76 0.24
N GLY A 76 -19.15 -21.44 0.40
CA GLY A 76 -19.62 -20.70 1.59
C GLY A 76 -19.12 -21.15 2.98
N LYS A 77 -18.26 -22.18 3.07
CA LYS A 77 -17.97 -22.92 4.31
C LYS A 77 -16.53 -23.43 4.46
N ASN A 78 -15.64 -23.19 3.50
CA ASN A 78 -14.21 -23.41 3.71
C ASN A 78 -13.45 -22.30 3.00
N VAL A 79 -12.97 -21.35 3.81
CA VAL A 79 -11.99 -20.34 3.42
C VAL A 79 -10.66 -21.08 3.28
N ASP A 80 -10.46 -21.73 2.14
CA ASP A 80 -9.19 -22.35 1.80
C ASP A 80 -8.25 -21.23 1.39
N ASN A 81 -7.61 -20.62 2.41
CA ASN A 81 -6.80 -19.40 2.35
C ASN A 81 -5.48 -19.54 1.56
N SER A 82 -5.29 -20.65 0.84
CA SER A 82 -4.00 -20.98 0.21
C SER A 82 -3.54 -19.98 -0.86
N ASN A 83 -4.46 -19.18 -1.43
CA ASN A 83 -4.19 -18.22 -2.51
C ASN A 83 -4.61 -16.77 -2.17
N GLY A 84 -4.83 -16.45 -0.90
CA GLY A 84 -5.21 -15.09 -0.49
C GLY A 84 -4.05 -14.09 -0.56
N VAL A 85 -4.37 -12.82 -0.79
CA VAL A 85 -3.43 -11.69 -0.76
C VAL A 85 -3.78 -10.76 0.40
N ILE A 86 -2.77 -10.39 1.18
CA ILE A 86 -2.91 -9.36 2.21
C ILE A 86 -2.43 -8.03 1.63
N LEU A 87 -3.26 -7.00 1.79
CA LEU A 87 -2.97 -5.64 1.37
C LEU A 87 -2.87 -4.71 2.58
N LEU A 88 -1.87 -3.84 2.53
CA LEU A 88 -1.62 -2.74 3.45
C LEU A 88 -2.00 -1.40 2.80
N PRO A 89 -2.04 -0.28 3.55
CA PRO A 89 -2.36 1.03 2.96
C PRO A 89 -1.48 1.37 1.75
N ASN A 90 -2.05 2.07 0.77
CA ASN A 90 -1.43 2.39 -0.52
C ASN A 90 -1.08 1.19 -1.41
N GLN A 91 -1.56 -0.01 -1.07
CA GLN A 91 -1.49 -1.18 -1.93
C GLN A 91 -2.85 -1.45 -2.58
N LYS A 92 -2.80 -2.07 -3.75
CA LYS A 92 -3.94 -2.61 -4.47
C LYS A 92 -3.65 -4.02 -4.95
N VAL A 93 -4.71 -4.77 -5.25
CA VAL A 93 -4.63 -6.01 -6.01
C VAL A 93 -5.60 -5.92 -7.17
N SER A 94 -5.15 -6.29 -8.36
CA SER A 94 -6.04 -6.63 -9.46
C SER A 94 -6.21 -8.14 -9.52
N TYR A 95 -7.45 -8.59 -9.68
CA TYR A 95 -7.81 -9.97 -9.87
C TYR A 95 -8.28 -10.15 -11.31
N ASN A 96 -7.60 -11.02 -12.06
CA ASN A 96 -8.01 -11.43 -13.39
C ASN A 96 -8.91 -12.67 -13.26
N GLU A 97 -10.20 -12.53 -13.56
CA GLU A 97 -11.15 -13.62 -13.39
C GLU A 97 -10.85 -14.81 -14.32
N THR A 98 -10.35 -14.57 -15.53
CA THR A 98 -10.02 -15.61 -16.51
C THR A 98 -8.78 -16.41 -16.10
N ALA A 99 -7.72 -15.72 -15.71
CA ALA A 99 -6.45 -16.33 -15.30
C ALA A 99 -6.46 -16.82 -13.85
N ARG A 100 -7.48 -16.43 -13.07
CA ARG A 100 -7.61 -16.75 -11.63
C ARG A 100 -6.36 -16.36 -10.85
N GLN A 101 -5.86 -15.17 -11.13
CA GLN A 101 -4.59 -14.68 -10.61
C GLN A 101 -4.75 -13.31 -9.98
N PHE A 102 -4.17 -13.16 -8.79
CA PHE A 102 -3.96 -11.89 -8.13
C PHE A 102 -2.64 -11.26 -8.57
N ALA A 103 -2.67 -9.96 -8.87
CA ALA A 103 -1.51 -9.15 -9.17
C ALA A 103 -1.47 -7.94 -8.20
N PRO A 104 -0.77 -8.07 -7.05
CA PRO A 104 -0.62 -6.98 -6.11
C PRO A 104 0.34 -5.91 -6.62
N SER A 105 0.01 -4.65 -6.38
CA SER A 105 0.82 -3.48 -6.76
C SER A 105 0.57 -2.29 -5.83
N LEU A 106 1.32 -1.20 -6.00
CA LEU A 106 1.00 0.08 -5.38
C LEU A 106 -0.16 0.77 -6.09
N VAL A 107 -0.93 1.58 -5.37
CA VAL A 107 -1.87 2.52 -5.98
C VAL A 107 -1.13 3.58 -6.79
N ASP A 108 -1.82 4.15 -7.79
CA ASP A 108 -1.19 5.09 -8.74
C ASP A 108 -0.85 6.45 -8.10
N SER A 109 -1.52 6.79 -6.99
CA SER A 109 -1.22 7.99 -6.20
C SER A 109 -1.25 7.67 -4.71
N PRO A 110 -0.12 7.20 -4.13
CA PRO A 110 -0.03 6.91 -2.71
C PRO A 110 -0.26 8.15 -1.87
N LEU A 111 -1.12 8.04 -0.86
CA LEU A 111 -1.44 9.13 0.05
C LEU A 111 -0.75 8.92 1.40
N PRO A 112 -0.28 9.98 2.07
CA PRO A 112 0.27 9.86 3.41
C PRO A 112 -0.69 9.14 4.36
N LEU A 113 -0.14 8.33 5.26
CA LEU A 113 -0.93 7.64 6.28
C LEU A 113 -1.54 8.65 7.25
N LEU A 114 -2.85 8.50 7.51
CA LEU A 114 -3.68 9.45 8.25
C LEU A 114 -3.50 9.40 9.77
N THR A 115 -2.88 8.37 10.34
CA THR A 115 -2.83 8.18 11.79
C THR A 115 -1.52 7.58 12.31
N GLU A 116 -1.17 8.09 13.49
CA GLU A 116 -0.27 7.56 14.50
C GLU A 116 -0.85 6.25 15.01
N GLU A 117 -0.12 5.14 14.90
CA GLU A 117 -0.40 4.01 15.77
C GLU A 117 -0.35 4.54 17.22
N ASN A 118 -1.46 4.49 17.95
CA ASN A 118 -1.56 4.74 19.41
C ASN A 118 -1.86 6.17 19.90
N GLY A 119 -2.30 7.10 19.07
CA GLY A 119 -2.73 8.43 19.56
C GLY A 119 -1.59 9.32 20.06
N GLU A 120 -0.36 9.02 19.65
CA GLU A 120 0.74 9.97 19.70
C GLU A 120 0.44 11.14 18.73
N LYS A 121 1.16 12.27 18.89
CA LYS A 121 0.96 13.45 18.04
C LYS A 121 1.61 13.21 16.69
N PRO A 122 0.98 13.59 15.55
CA PRO A 122 1.54 13.39 14.21
C PRO A 122 3.03 13.73 14.21
N VAL A 123 3.87 12.69 14.14
CA VAL A 123 5.31 12.82 13.97
C VAL A 123 5.44 13.73 12.78
N ARG A 124 5.97 14.94 13.03
CA ARG A 124 6.30 15.88 11.97
C ARG A 124 7.33 15.18 11.10
N ARG A 125 6.85 14.49 10.06
CA ARG A 125 7.68 13.75 9.12
C ARG A 125 8.54 14.79 8.43
N THR A 126 9.84 14.65 8.60
CA THR A 126 10.83 15.57 8.05
C THR A 126 10.71 15.56 6.51
N THR A 127 10.39 16.71 5.93
CA THR A 127 10.37 16.93 4.47
C THR A 127 11.50 17.82 4.00
N VAL A 128 12.18 18.51 4.92
CA VAL A 128 13.35 19.34 4.65
C VAL A 128 14.57 18.60 5.15
N PHE A 129 15.53 18.38 4.28
CA PHE A 129 16.75 17.64 4.57
C PHE A 129 17.97 18.51 4.29
N GLU A 130 18.97 18.40 5.16
CA GLU A 130 20.25 19.08 5.04
C GLU A 130 21.33 18.04 5.31
N GLU A 131 22.14 17.77 4.29
CA GLU A 131 23.21 16.75 4.29
C GLU A 131 22.76 15.42 4.90
N ALA A 132 21.51 15.01 4.62
CA ALA A 132 20.93 13.82 5.23
C ALA A 132 21.32 12.57 4.43
N PRO A 133 21.74 11.48 5.07
CA PRO A 133 21.98 10.23 4.37
C PRO A 133 20.68 9.70 3.77
N LEU A 134 20.77 9.11 2.58
CA LEU A 134 19.61 8.63 1.82
C LEU A 134 18.80 7.62 2.63
N SER A 135 19.45 6.78 3.45
CA SER A 135 18.77 5.92 4.43
C SER A 135 17.74 6.65 5.30
N LYS A 136 18.06 7.85 5.79
CA LYS A 136 17.16 8.68 6.60
C LYS A 136 16.02 9.26 5.76
N VAL A 137 16.31 9.67 4.53
CA VAL A 137 15.31 10.20 3.60
C VAL A 137 14.30 9.11 3.21
N LEU A 138 14.79 7.95 2.76
CA LEU A 138 13.95 6.81 2.39
C LEU A 138 13.11 6.34 3.57
N SER A 139 13.70 6.18 4.77
CA SER A 139 12.95 5.80 5.97
C SER A 139 11.84 6.82 6.34
N SER A 140 12.09 8.11 6.14
CA SER A 140 11.06 9.14 6.34
C SER A 140 9.88 8.96 5.38
N LEU A 141 10.16 8.68 4.10
CA LEU A 141 9.14 8.41 3.08
C LEU A 141 8.40 7.09 3.37
N GLU A 142 9.10 6.01 3.71
CA GLU A 142 8.50 4.72 4.07
C GLU A 142 7.51 4.89 5.23
N LYS A 143 7.91 5.57 6.31
CA LYS A 143 7.03 5.84 7.47
C LYS A 143 5.88 6.78 7.14
N SER A 144 6.04 7.64 6.14
CA SER A 144 5.01 8.58 5.70
C SER A 144 3.89 7.90 4.93
N TYR A 145 4.24 6.91 4.10
CA TYR A 145 3.31 6.29 3.16
C TYR A 145 3.01 4.82 3.46
N GLY A 146 3.74 4.16 4.36
CA GLY A 146 3.60 2.71 4.60
C GLY A 146 4.01 1.85 3.40
N VAL A 147 4.81 2.42 2.49
CA VAL A 147 5.34 1.75 1.31
C VAL A 147 6.79 1.37 1.60
N GLU A 148 7.17 0.13 1.32
CA GLU A 148 8.54 -0.34 1.48
C GLU A 148 9.41 0.22 0.34
N ILE A 149 10.53 0.83 0.70
CA ILE A 149 11.48 1.46 -0.22
C ILE A 149 12.87 0.90 0.07
N VAL A 150 13.39 0.09 -0.86
CA VAL A 150 14.66 -0.64 -0.71
C VAL A 150 15.68 -0.11 -1.70
N ALA A 151 16.94 0.01 -1.29
CA ALA A 151 18.04 0.31 -2.19
C ALA A 151 18.67 -0.99 -2.74
N GLU A 152 19.06 -0.99 -4.01
CA GLU A 152 19.66 -2.14 -4.69
C GLU A 152 21.03 -2.54 -4.10
N ASN A 153 21.71 -1.59 -3.48
CA ASN A 153 23.00 -1.81 -2.80
C ASN A 153 23.16 -0.88 -1.59
N GLN A 154 24.13 -1.20 -0.74
CA GLN A 154 24.36 -0.47 0.51
C GLN A 154 24.98 0.92 0.29
N ASP A 155 25.74 1.13 -0.78
CA ASP A 155 26.44 2.39 -1.03
C ASP A 155 25.48 3.55 -1.30
N LEU A 156 24.27 3.25 -1.79
CA LEU A 156 23.19 4.23 -1.95
C LEU A 156 22.76 4.84 -0.60
N TYR A 157 22.73 4.06 0.48
CA TYR A 157 22.24 4.53 1.77
C TYR A 157 23.07 5.66 2.39
N ASN A 158 24.31 5.83 1.93
CA ASN A 158 25.25 6.86 2.37
C ASN A 158 25.23 8.13 1.49
N CYS A 159 24.51 8.12 0.36
CA CYS A 159 24.35 9.31 -0.46
C CYS A 159 23.71 10.43 0.34
N LEU A 160 24.30 11.62 0.30
CA LEU A 160 23.77 12.78 1.01
C LEU A 160 22.74 13.49 0.14
N PHE A 161 21.66 13.92 0.77
CA PHE A 161 20.60 14.69 0.15
C PHE A 161 20.36 15.97 0.94
N THR A 162 20.34 17.08 0.21
CA THR A 162 19.93 18.40 0.71
C THR A 162 18.80 18.92 -0.18
N GLY A 163 17.66 19.23 0.41
CA GLY A 163 16.50 19.72 -0.34
C GLY A 163 15.21 19.71 0.46
N ASP A 164 14.24 20.48 -0.02
CA ASP A 164 12.86 20.43 0.47
C ASP A 164 12.00 19.63 -0.51
N ILE A 165 11.41 18.55 -0.01
CA ILE A 165 10.47 17.69 -0.73
C ILE A 165 9.04 17.83 -0.19
N SER A 166 8.74 18.97 0.46
CA SER A 166 7.40 19.33 0.93
C SER A 166 6.41 19.46 -0.23
N GLN A 167 5.13 19.22 0.07
CA GLN A 167 3.99 19.42 -0.84
C GLN A 167 3.97 18.57 -2.14
N GLN A 168 4.92 17.66 -2.33
CA GLN A 168 4.93 16.71 -3.45
C GLN A 168 4.25 15.39 -3.07
N ASP A 169 3.76 14.63 -4.06
CA ASP A 169 3.36 13.23 -3.89
C ASP A 169 4.58 12.29 -3.75
N LEU A 170 4.37 11.04 -3.34
CA LEU A 170 5.47 10.10 -3.07
C LEU A 170 6.41 9.92 -4.27
N PHE A 171 5.88 9.78 -5.47
CA PHE A 171 6.67 9.46 -6.66
C PHE A 171 7.48 10.67 -7.11
N THR A 172 6.89 11.87 -7.03
CA THR A 172 7.63 13.12 -7.29
C THR A 172 8.75 13.34 -6.25
N ARG A 173 8.51 13.02 -4.97
CA ARG A 173 9.56 13.08 -3.94
C ARG A 173 10.71 12.13 -4.24
N LEU A 174 10.40 10.89 -4.62
CA LEU A 174 11.40 9.88 -4.98
C LEU A 174 12.20 10.32 -6.20
N GLU A 175 11.55 10.91 -7.21
CA GLU A 175 12.19 11.45 -8.40
C GLU A 175 13.23 12.54 -8.03
N ILE A 176 12.83 13.53 -7.23
CA ILE A 176 13.72 14.61 -6.78
C ILE A 176 14.94 14.06 -6.03
N VAL A 177 14.70 13.13 -5.09
CA VAL A 177 15.76 12.51 -4.28
C VAL A 177 16.71 11.69 -5.16
N CYS A 178 16.17 10.92 -6.11
CA CYS A 178 16.96 10.10 -7.03
C CYS A 178 17.82 10.97 -7.95
N GLN A 179 17.25 12.01 -8.55
CA GLN A 179 17.98 12.94 -9.41
C GLN A 179 19.13 13.63 -8.67
N ALA A 180 18.87 14.12 -7.44
CA ALA A 180 19.89 14.80 -6.63
C ALA A 180 21.04 13.87 -6.20
N THR A 181 20.79 12.57 -6.09
CA THR A 181 21.78 11.57 -5.65
C THR A 181 22.38 10.74 -6.79
N GLY A 182 22.01 11.03 -8.05
CA GLY A 182 22.45 10.24 -9.21
C GLY A 182 21.89 8.80 -9.24
N ALA A 183 20.76 8.58 -8.58
CA ALA A 183 20.02 7.33 -8.53
C ALA A 183 18.79 7.37 -9.45
N SER A 184 18.06 6.25 -9.52
CA SER A 184 16.74 6.13 -10.13
C SER A 184 15.87 5.20 -9.27
N TYR A 185 14.57 5.10 -9.54
CA TYR A 185 13.70 4.13 -8.87
C TYR A 185 12.81 3.37 -9.84
N GLU A 186 12.35 2.20 -9.40
CA GLU A 186 11.40 1.35 -10.10
C GLU A 186 10.37 0.80 -9.11
N ILE A 187 9.11 0.70 -9.53
CA ILE A 187 8.07 0.03 -8.73
C ILE A 187 8.13 -1.48 -9.02
N LYS A 188 8.34 -2.29 -7.98
CA LYS A 188 8.37 -3.76 -8.04
C LYS A 188 7.26 -4.33 -7.17
N GLY A 189 6.11 -4.60 -7.80
CA GLY A 189 4.91 -5.04 -7.09
C GLY A 189 4.46 -3.98 -6.09
N THR A 190 4.54 -4.29 -4.80
CA THR A 190 4.12 -3.43 -3.69
C THR A 190 5.27 -2.62 -3.07
N LYS A 191 6.46 -2.64 -3.69
CA LYS A 191 7.67 -1.99 -3.17
C LYS A 191 8.25 -1.03 -4.19
N VAL A 192 9.04 -0.07 -3.71
CA VAL A 192 9.90 0.78 -4.53
C VAL A 192 11.34 0.28 -4.41
N LEU A 193 12.02 0.08 -5.53
CA LEU A 193 13.43 -0.28 -5.61
C LEU A 193 14.22 0.92 -6.13
N VAL A 194 15.10 1.48 -5.30
CA VAL A 194 16.05 2.54 -5.66
C VAL A 194 17.33 1.91 -6.21
N LYS A 195 17.77 2.37 -7.38
CA LYS A 195 18.92 1.85 -8.14
C LYS A 195 19.96 2.93 -8.38
N GLY A 196 21.22 2.54 -8.49
CA GLY A 196 22.31 3.48 -8.77
C GLY A 196 23.65 2.97 -8.26
N LYS A 197 24.73 3.68 -8.62
CA LYS A 197 26.10 3.30 -8.25
C LYS A 197 26.42 3.49 -6.76
N GLY A 198 25.59 4.26 -6.05
CA GLY A 198 25.85 4.68 -4.67
C GLY A 198 26.87 5.80 -4.56
N CYS A 199 27.06 6.29 -3.34
CA CYS A 199 27.98 7.36 -3.04
C CYS A 199 29.03 6.83 -2.07
N THR A 200 30.23 6.59 -2.57
CA THR A 200 31.37 6.31 -1.72
C THR A 200 31.77 7.60 -1.02
N THR A 201 31.83 7.58 0.31
CA THR A 201 32.48 8.66 1.06
C THR A 201 33.94 8.66 0.64
N VAL A 202 34.33 9.57 -0.25
CA VAL A 202 35.75 9.83 -0.51
C VAL A 202 36.30 10.34 0.82
N PRO A 203 37.24 9.63 1.48
CA PRO A 203 37.90 10.18 2.65
C PRO A 203 38.55 11.47 2.20
N LEU A 204 38.25 12.59 2.87
CA LEU A 204 39.01 13.83 2.70
C LEU A 204 40.48 13.47 2.91
N SER A 205 41.24 13.40 1.81
CA SER A 205 42.69 13.26 1.88
C SER A 205 43.21 14.48 2.61
N LYS A 206 43.74 14.27 3.81
CA LYS A 206 44.54 15.26 4.54
C LYS A 206 45.82 15.56 3.79
#